data_AF-H6BV83-F1
#
_entry.id   AF-H6BV83-F1
#
_cell.length_a   1.000
_cell.length_b   1.000
_cell.length_c   1.000
_cell.angle_alpha   90.00
_cell.angle_beta   90.00
_cell.angle_gamma   90.00
#
_symmetry.space_group_name_H-M   'P 1'
#
loop_
_entity.id
_entity.type
_entity.pdbx_description
1 polymer ?
#
loop_
_entity_poly.entity_id
_entity_poly.type
_entity_poly.pdbx_seq_one_letter_code
_entity_poly.pdbx_strand_id
1 'polypeptide(L)'
;MDPIRAIRVALEDMLYMLTFSIINGFIILGVFYFIINILPSIIRFVKPIISPPIACVSSAVSKLKRPRSFTLAMIPLGPVPFDTYHTAFLLAQRMPRDLVPGVLDLAGFWIDAPLASTTRPLKVTEGAAGSEYVVVDLPETFPAKGLRTLTFTVTSKDQGWSWDNHFHGTYYNSHTWFEVTIWPADSGHPGQAREPRKPLASRKIIINVHAGKAYKTHTVRWSHDDRNEDIRKLVRSIHGGMRVAITAWALYPAWENDVRSARIDCQVNAVRKM
;
A
#
# COMPACT_ATOMS: atom_id res chain seq x y z
N MET A 1 57.17 49.30 37.73
CA MET A 1 56.25 49.03 36.61
C MET A 1 56.44 50.15 35.60
N ASP A 2 56.76 49.82 34.35
CA ASP A 2 57.05 50.80 33.30
C ASP A 2 55.72 51.37 32.77
N PRO A 3 55.42 52.67 32.99
CA PRO A 3 54.15 53.28 32.61
C PRO A 3 53.92 53.24 31.09
N ILE A 4 54.98 53.22 30.29
CA ILE A 4 54.88 53.16 28.82
C ILE A 4 54.35 51.78 28.37
N ARG A 5 54.75 50.72 29.07
CA ARG A 5 54.29 49.35 28.78
C ARG A 5 52.81 49.17 29.13
N ALA A 6 52.35 49.77 30.22
CA ALA A 6 50.94 49.73 30.63
C ALA A 6 50.04 50.47 29.63
N ILE A 7 50.47 51.63 29.14
CA ILE A 7 49.74 52.39 28.12
C ILE A 7 49.65 51.62 26.80
N ARG A 8 50.73 50.95 26.39
CA ARG A 8 50.73 50.16 25.15
C ARG A 8 49.73 48.99 25.20
N VAL A 9 49.69 48.25 26.31
CA VAL A 9 48.76 47.12 26.49
C VAL A 9 47.31 47.62 26.48
N ALA A 10 47.01 48.73 27.16
CA ALA A 10 45.68 49.32 27.16
C ALA A 10 45.24 49.79 25.75
N LEU A 11 46.18 50.28 24.93
CA LEU A 11 45.91 50.70 23.55
C LEU A 11 45.67 49.51 22.62
N GLU A 12 46.43 48.42 22.78
CA GLU A 12 46.23 47.17 22.04
C GLU A 12 44.84 46.58 22.37
N ASP A 13 44.47 46.50 23.65
CA ASP A 13 43.15 46.01 24.08
C ASP A 13 42.01 46.88 23.56
N MET A 14 42.14 48.22 23.59
CA MET A 14 41.14 49.12 22.99
C MET A 14 41.00 48.91 21.48
N LEU A 15 42.12 48.70 20.77
CA LEU A 15 42.09 48.45 19.33
C LEU A 15 41.45 47.09 19.01
N TYR A 16 41.73 46.06 19.82
CA TYR A 16 41.08 44.75 19.70
C TYR A 16 39.57 44.84 19.95
N MET A 17 39.13 45.57 20.98
CA MET A 17 37.70 45.74 21.28
C MET A 17 36.98 46.53 20.18
N LEU A 18 37.63 47.55 19.62
CA LEU A 18 37.08 48.35 18.51
C LEU A 18 36.97 47.52 17.23
N THR A 19 38.02 46.79 16.86
CA THR A 19 38.01 45.94 15.66
C THR A 19 37.00 44.79 15.78
N PHE A 20 36.88 44.17 16.95
CA PHE A 20 35.86 43.14 17.22
C PHE A 20 34.44 43.69 17.12
N SER A 21 34.18 44.89 17.63
CA SER A 21 32.88 45.56 17.53
C SER A 21 32.50 45.87 16.07
N ILE A 22 33.45 46.38 15.28
CA ILE A 22 33.24 46.70 13.86
C ILE A 22 32.95 45.42 13.05
N ILE A 23 33.73 44.36 13.25
CA ILE A 23 33.55 43.08 12.55
C ILE A 23 32.18 42.47 12.86
N ASN A 24 31.79 42.44 14.15
CA ASN A 24 30.46 41.96 14.54
C ASN A 24 29.32 42.81 13.94
N GLY A 25 29.51 44.13 13.87
CA GLY A 25 28.56 45.02 13.19
C GLY A 25 28.33 44.64 11.73
N PHE A 26 29.41 44.38 10.98
CA PHE A 26 29.31 43.94 9.59
C PHE A 26 28.69 42.54 9.43
N ILE A 27 28.99 41.61 10.33
CA ILE A 27 28.37 40.28 10.32
C ILE A 27 26.87 40.38 10.55
N ILE A 28 26.44 41.16 11.56
CA ILE A 28 25.02 41.36 11.86
C ILE A 28 24.31 42.02 10.67
N LEU A 29 24.92 43.05 10.07
CA LEU A 29 24.37 43.73 8.89
C LEU A 29 24.26 42.78 7.69
N GLY A 30 25.26 41.93 7.47
CA GLY A 30 25.25 40.91 6.41
C GLY A 30 24.16 39.86 6.61
N VAL A 31 23.96 39.39 7.84
CA VAL A 31 22.86 38.47 8.19
C VAL A 31 21.50 39.15 7.98
N PHE A 32 21.36 40.41 8.39
CA PHE A 32 20.12 41.16 8.18
C PHE A 32 19.81 41.36 6.69
N TYR A 33 20.83 41.71 5.90
CA TYR A 33 20.71 41.84 4.45
C TYR A 33 20.30 40.51 3.79
N PHE A 34 20.90 39.39 4.23
CA PHE A 34 20.56 38.06 3.76
C PHE A 34 19.10 37.68 4.09
N ILE A 35 18.65 37.93 5.33
CA ILE A 35 17.28 37.63 5.79
C ILE A 35 16.24 38.47 5.03
N ILE A 36 16.51 39.74 4.76
CA ILE A 36 15.54 40.63 4.11
C ILE A 36 15.49 40.43 2.59
N ASN A 37 16.65 40.26 1.94
CA ASN A 37 16.71 40.32 0.47
C ASN A 37 16.84 38.95 -0.19
N ILE A 38 17.60 38.03 0.41
CA ILE A 38 17.93 36.75 -0.21
C ILE A 38 16.96 35.66 0.26
N LEU A 39 16.67 35.61 1.56
CA LEU A 39 15.80 34.59 2.16
C LEU A 39 14.39 34.55 1.54
N PRO A 40 13.70 35.67 1.24
CA PRO A 40 12.37 35.62 0.62
C PRO A 40 12.42 35.05 -0.80
N SER A 41 13.49 35.33 -1.55
CA SER A 41 13.70 34.79 -2.90
C SER A 41 13.97 33.29 -2.86
N ILE A 42 14.78 32.83 -1.92
CA ILE A 42 15.00 31.39 -1.67
C ILE A 42 13.67 30.73 -1.25
N ILE A 43 12.92 31.31 -0.31
CA ILE A 43 11.61 30.79 0.12
C ILE A 43 10.63 30.73 -1.06
N ARG A 44 10.62 31.74 -1.95
CA ARG A 44 9.74 31.79 -3.12
C ARG A 44 10.15 30.77 -4.20
N PHE A 45 11.44 30.48 -4.32
CA PHE A 45 12.00 29.47 -5.23
C PHE A 45 11.79 28.04 -4.70
N VAL A 46 11.87 27.85 -3.37
CA VAL A 46 11.74 26.55 -2.71
C VAL A 46 10.28 26.20 -2.39
N LYS A 47 9.39 27.17 -2.16
CA LYS A 47 7.94 26.93 -1.96
C LYS A 47 7.30 26.06 -3.05
N PRO A 48 7.50 26.29 -4.36
CA PRO A 48 6.95 25.40 -5.39
C PRO A 48 7.62 24.02 -5.45
N ILE A 49 8.81 23.86 -4.87
CA ILE A 49 9.54 22.57 -4.77
C ILE A 49 9.03 21.75 -3.58
N ILE A 50 8.71 22.39 -2.45
CA ILE A 50 8.26 21.71 -1.21
C ILE A 50 6.73 21.60 -1.13
N SER A 51 5.99 22.52 -1.73
CA SER A 51 4.52 22.46 -1.80
C SER A 51 4.03 22.49 -3.25
N PRO A 52 3.94 21.33 -3.93
CA PRO A 52 2.99 21.21 -5.02
C PRO A 52 1.57 21.39 -4.44
N PRO A 53 0.55 21.69 -5.25
CA PRO A 53 -0.83 21.73 -4.80
C PRO A 53 -1.30 20.31 -4.47
N ILE A 54 -0.91 19.81 -3.28
CA ILE A 54 -1.31 18.51 -2.72
C ILE A 54 -2.84 18.45 -2.52
N ALA A 55 -3.52 19.60 -2.56
CA ALA A 55 -4.97 19.71 -2.43
C ALA A 55 -5.77 18.92 -3.48
N CYS A 56 -5.25 18.69 -4.69
CA CYS A 56 -6.03 18.00 -5.73
C CYS A 56 -5.79 16.49 -5.79
N VAL A 57 -4.67 15.98 -5.24
CA VAL A 57 -4.17 14.63 -5.55
C VAL A 57 -4.23 13.67 -4.36
N SER A 58 -4.27 14.16 -3.11
CA SER A 58 -4.34 13.28 -1.92
C SER A 58 -5.72 12.67 -1.67
N SER A 59 -6.75 13.12 -2.39
CA SER A 59 -8.14 12.76 -2.06
C SER A 59 -8.43 11.27 -2.24
N ALA A 60 -7.81 10.58 -3.21
CA ALA A 60 -8.10 9.15 -3.43
C ALA A 60 -7.57 8.25 -2.30
N VAL A 61 -6.37 8.55 -1.78
CA VAL A 61 -5.72 7.75 -0.72
C VAL A 61 -6.21 8.15 0.67
N SER A 62 -6.48 9.44 0.90
CA SER A 62 -7.04 9.92 2.19
C SER A 62 -8.53 9.59 2.37
N LYS A 63 -9.29 9.41 1.28
CA LYS A 63 -10.72 9.02 1.33
C LYS A 63 -10.94 7.51 1.47
N LEU A 64 -9.91 6.68 1.29
CA LEU A 64 -9.92 5.32 1.79
C LEU A 64 -9.83 5.39 3.33
N LYS A 65 -10.97 5.68 3.99
CA LYS A 65 -11.13 5.47 5.43
C LYS A 65 -10.60 4.06 5.72
N ARG A 66 -9.46 3.98 6.43
CA ARG A 66 -8.80 2.71 6.75
C ARG A 66 -9.85 1.73 7.30
N PRO A 67 -10.13 0.62 6.60
CA PRO A 67 -10.92 -0.45 7.17
C PRO A 67 -10.29 -0.88 8.50
N ARG A 68 -11.11 -1.10 9.52
CA ARG A 68 -10.72 -1.22 10.95
C ARG A 68 -9.94 -2.50 11.32
N SER A 69 -9.28 -3.19 10.40
CA SER A 69 -8.79 -4.56 10.65
C SER A 69 -7.50 -4.90 9.89
N PHE A 70 -6.41 -4.21 10.21
CA PHE A 70 -5.06 -4.61 9.79
C PHE A 70 -4.29 -5.17 10.98
N THR A 71 -4.05 -6.47 10.97
CA THR A 71 -3.21 -7.18 11.96
C THR A 71 -1.84 -7.51 11.40
N LEU A 72 -1.69 -7.53 10.07
CA LEU A 72 -0.43 -7.79 9.39
C LEU A 72 0.05 -6.56 8.62
N ALA A 73 1.33 -6.23 8.76
CA ALA A 73 1.97 -5.20 7.96
C ALA A 73 1.98 -5.59 6.48
N MET A 74 1.76 -4.61 5.60
CA MET A 74 1.88 -4.82 4.16
C MET A 74 3.33 -4.86 3.74
N ILE A 75 3.67 -5.87 2.94
CA ILE A 75 4.95 -5.91 2.24
C ILE A 75 4.82 -4.98 1.03
N PRO A 76 5.64 -3.92 0.93
CA PRO A 76 5.60 -3.04 -0.22
C PRO A 76 6.00 -3.81 -1.48
N LEU A 77 5.20 -3.69 -2.51
CA LEU A 77 5.38 -4.28 -3.84
C LEU A 77 5.70 -3.21 -4.89
N GLY A 78 5.15 -2.01 -4.72
CA GLY A 78 5.34 -0.87 -5.60
C GLY A 78 6.35 0.14 -5.06
N PRO A 79 6.64 1.19 -5.86
CA PRO A 79 7.43 2.32 -5.39
C PRO A 79 6.72 3.02 -4.22
N VAL A 80 7.51 3.65 -3.36
CA VAL A 80 6.98 4.44 -2.24
C VAL A 80 6.12 5.57 -2.81
N PRO A 81 5.01 5.96 -2.15
CA PRO A 81 4.16 7.04 -2.66
C PRO A 81 4.93 8.33 -2.96
N PHE A 82 5.91 8.68 -2.12
CA PHE A 82 6.78 9.84 -2.35
C PHE A 82 7.49 9.79 -3.70
N ASP A 83 8.16 8.68 -4.02
CA ASP A 83 8.88 8.50 -5.29
C ASP A 83 7.93 8.55 -6.48
N THR A 84 6.72 8.00 -6.31
CA THR A 84 5.69 8.04 -7.36
C THR A 84 5.25 9.46 -7.66
N TYR A 85 4.95 10.27 -6.64
CA TYR A 85 4.55 11.66 -6.84
C TYR A 85 5.71 12.54 -7.31
N HIS A 86 6.92 12.28 -6.83
CA HIS A 86 8.12 12.97 -7.30
C HIS A 86 8.38 12.69 -8.79
N THR A 87 8.27 11.43 -9.21
CA THR A 87 8.40 11.04 -10.62
C THR A 87 7.31 11.69 -11.47
N ALA A 88 6.06 11.73 -10.98
CA ALA A 88 4.97 12.42 -11.65
C ALA A 88 5.27 13.92 -11.86
N PHE A 89 5.81 14.58 -10.85
CA PHE A 89 6.22 15.97 -10.92
C PHE A 89 7.32 16.21 -11.95
N LEU A 90 8.36 15.37 -11.97
CA LEU A 90 9.45 15.47 -12.95
C LEU A 90 8.95 15.25 -14.39
N LEU A 91 8.07 14.25 -14.60
CA LEU A 91 7.48 13.99 -15.90
C LEU A 91 6.63 15.18 -16.37
N ALA A 92 5.83 15.78 -15.49
CA ALA A 92 5.00 16.93 -15.82
C ALA A 92 5.79 18.18 -16.26
N GLN A 93 7.10 18.24 -15.98
CA GLN A 93 7.99 19.31 -16.49
C GLN A 93 8.47 19.06 -17.92
N ARG A 94 8.41 17.81 -18.39
CA ARG A 94 8.98 17.37 -19.67
C ARG A 94 7.93 16.89 -20.67
N MET A 95 6.69 16.68 -20.24
CA MET A 95 5.61 16.21 -21.10
C MET A 95 4.24 16.79 -20.71
N PRO A 96 3.25 16.76 -21.62
CA PRO A 96 1.88 17.15 -21.31
C PRO A 96 1.35 16.41 -20.08
N ARG A 97 0.72 17.16 -19.16
CA ARG A 97 0.21 16.62 -17.89
C ARG A 97 -0.76 15.46 -18.08
N ASP A 98 -1.53 15.47 -19.16
CA ASP A 98 -2.48 14.42 -19.49
C ASP A 98 -1.82 13.06 -19.81
N LEU A 99 -0.55 13.06 -20.25
CA LEU A 99 0.19 11.84 -20.57
C LEU A 99 0.89 11.24 -19.34
N VAL A 100 1.16 12.05 -18.30
CA VAL A 100 1.88 11.62 -17.11
C VAL A 100 1.18 10.43 -16.40
N PRO A 101 -0.14 10.45 -16.15
CA PRO A 101 -0.85 9.30 -15.58
C PRO A 101 -0.66 8.02 -16.39
N GLY A 102 -0.73 8.10 -17.73
CA GLY A 102 -0.58 6.95 -18.61
C GLY A 102 0.83 6.36 -18.58
N VAL A 103 1.86 7.20 -18.56
CA VAL A 103 3.26 6.76 -18.44
C VAL A 103 3.52 6.10 -17.10
N LEU A 104 3.08 6.70 -15.99
CA LEU A 104 3.24 6.11 -14.66
C LEU A 104 2.51 4.77 -14.55
N ASP A 105 1.32 4.68 -15.12
CA ASP A 105 0.53 3.45 -15.14
C ASP A 105 1.24 2.33 -15.90
N LEU A 106 1.74 2.61 -17.10
CA LEU A 106 2.53 1.68 -17.92
C LEU A 106 3.86 1.28 -17.24
N ALA A 107 4.47 2.20 -16.49
CA ALA A 107 5.70 1.98 -15.76
C ALA A 107 5.48 1.25 -14.42
N GLY A 108 4.25 0.92 -14.03
CA GLY A 108 3.95 0.21 -12.80
C GLY A 108 4.10 1.05 -11.53
N PHE A 109 4.04 2.39 -11.64
CA PHE A 109 4.05 3.31 -10.51
C PHE A 109 2.66 3.36 -9.85
N TRP A 110 2.33 2.25 -9.18
CA TRP A 110 1.08 2.04 -8.49
C TRP A 110 1.27 2.16 -6.98
N ILE A 111 0.23 2.60 -6.28
CA ILE A 111 0.22 2.68 -4.82
C ILE A 111 -0.29 1.36 -4.27
N ASP A 112 0.49 0.82 -3.34
CA ASP A 112 0.14 -0.30 -2.50
C ASP A 112 -0.92 0.11 -1.47
N ALA A 113 -2.03 -0.62 -1.42
CA ALA A 113 -3.10 -0.40 -0.47
C ALA A 113 -3.50 -1.72 0.20
N PRO A 114 -3.35 -1.86 1.53
CA PRO A 114 -3.83 -3.03 2.23
C PRO A 114 -5.36 -2.96 2.29
N LEU A 115 -6.04 -4.09 2.04
CA LEU A 115 -7.50 -4.16 2.02
C LEU A 115 -8.08 -4.84 3.27
N ALA A 116 -7.60 -6.03 3.62
CA ALA A 116 -7.97 -6.72 4.86
C ALA A 116 -6.90 -7.72 5.29
N SER A 117 -6.82 -8.01 6.59
CA SER A 117 -5.97 -9.09 7.11
C SER A 117 -6.48 -9.65 8.43
N THR A 118 -6.19 -10.92 8.67
CA THR A 118 -6.45 -11.58 9.96
C THR A 118 -5.29 -12.51 10.33
N THR A 119 -5.04 -12.62 11.63
CA THR A 119 -4.14 -13.61 12.24
C THR A 119 -4.87 -14.55 13.18
N ARG A 120 -6.22 -14.51 13.17
CA ARG A 120 -7.04 -15.41 13.98
C ARG A 120 -6.99 -16.80 13.35
N PRO A 121 -6.53 -17.84 14.06
CA PRO A 121 -6.53 -19.18 13.50
C PRO A 121 -7.95 -19.64 13.17
N LEU A 122 -8.10 -20.38 12.08
CA LEU A 122 -9.35 -21.03 11.67
C LEU A 122 -9.02 -22.45 11.23
N LYS A 123 -9.78 -23.43 11.72
CA LYS A 123 -9.76 -24.80 11.23
C LYS A 123 -11.04 -25.07 10.47
N VAL A 124 -10.91 -25.53 9.23
CA VAL A 124 -12.05 -25.87 8.38
C VAL A 124 -12.05 -27.36 8.07
N THR A 125 -13.14 -28.03 8.41
CA THR A 125 -13.45 -29.40 8.02
C THR A 125 -14.49 -29.39 6.91
N GLU A 126 -14.84 -30.58 6.37
CA GLU A 126 -15.87 -30.74 5.35
C GLU A 126 -17.20 -30.02 5.69
N GLY A 127 -17.71 -30.19 6.91
CA GLY A 127 -18.98 -29.56 7.33
C GLY A 127 -18.96 -28.03 7.38
N ALA A 128 -17.78 -27.41 7.37
CA ALA A 128 -17.59 -25.97 7.36
C ALA A 128 -16.91 -25.47 6.06
N ALA A 129 -16.84 -26.31 5.04
CA ALA A 129 -16.21 -25.96 3.77
C ALA A 129 -16.85 -24.72 3.14
N GLY A 130 -16.02 -23.83 2.62
CA GLY A 130 -16.47 -22.54 2.09
C GLY A 130 -16.60 -21.43 3.13
N SER A 131 -16.20 -21.67 4.38
CA SER A 131 -16.15 -20.64 5.41
C SER A 131 -15.31 -19.44 4.97
N GLU A 132 -15.90 -18.24 5.07
CA GLU A 132 -15.21 -16.97 4.82
C GLU A 132 -14.19 -16.72 5.92
N TYR A 133 -12.92 -16.59 5.54
CA TYR A 133 -11.84 -16.39 6.49
C TYR A 133 -11.38 -14.94 6.58
N VAL A 134 -11.20 -14.29 5.43
CA VAL A 134 -10.92 -12.85 5.32
C VAL A 134 -11.87 -12.24 4.32
N VAL A 135 -12.49 -11.13 4.69
CA VAL A 135 -13.49 -10.42 3.90
C VAL A 135 -13.10 -8.96 3.85
N VAL A 136 -13.29 -8.34 2.68
CA VAL A 136 -13.26 -6.89 2.52
C VAL A 136 -14.46 -6.43 1.71
N ASP A 137 -15.14 -5.41 2.22
CA ASP A 137 -16.08 -4.60 1.46
C ASP A 137 -15.32 -3.42 0.87
N LEU A 138 -15.26 -3.36 -0.46
CA LEU A 138 -14.58 -2.27 -1.15
C LEU A 138 -15.40 -0.98 -0.98
N PRO A 139 -14.80 0.11 -0.48
CA PRO A 139 -15.53 1.34 -0.26
C PRO A 139 -16.06 1.88 -1.60
N GLU A 140 -17.23 2.53 -1.62
CA GLU A 140 -17.78 3.12 -2.85
C GLU A 140 -16.83 4.13 -3.50
N THR A 141 -15.96 4.76 -2.71
CA THR A 141 -14.91 5.68 -3.16
C THR A 141 -13.74 4.98 -3.85
N PHE A 142 -13.73 3.64 -3.91
CA PHE A 142 -12.68 2.87 -4.55
C PHE A 142 -12.59 3.25 -6.05
N PRO A 143 -11.39 3.56 -6.56
CA PRO A 143 -11.26 4.18 -7.87
C PRO A 143 -11.78 3.26 -8.99
N ALA A 144 -12.85 3.67 -9.66
CA ALA A 144 -13.39 2.96 -10.82
C ALA A 144 -12.29 2.76 -11.88
N LYS A 145 -12.10 1.52 -12.36
CA LYS A 145 -11.03 1.12 -13.30
C LYS A 145 -9.59 1.44 -12.82
N GLY A 146 -9.42 1.76 -11.53
CA GLY A 146 -8.12 2.09 -10.94
C GLY A 146 -7.39 0.91 -10.33
N LEU A 147 -8.05 -0.25 -10.17
CA LEU A 147 -7.42 -1.47 -9.69
C LEU A 147 -6.40 -1.97 -10.72
N ARG A 148 -5.19 -2.27 -10.26
CA ARG A 148 -4.15 -2.85 -11.08
C ARG A 148 -3.86 -4.26 -10.67
N THR A 149 -3.72 -4.53 -9.37
CA THR A 149 -3.56 -5.90 -8.90
C THR A 149 -4.34 -6.17 -7.63
N LEU A 150 -4.70 -7.45 -7.44
CA LEU A 150 -5.13 -8.01 -6.16
C LEU A 150 -4.17 -9.11 -5.76
N THR A 151 -3.69 -9.06 -4.53
CA THR A 151 -2.76 -10.05 -3.98
C THR A 151 -3.39 -10.71 -2.77
N PHE A 152 -3.47 -12.03 -2.82
CA PHE A 152 -3.98 -12.88 -1.75
C PHE A 152 -2.81 -13.62 -1.14
N THR A 153 -2.61 -13.47 0.16
CA THR A 153 -1.58 -14.21 0.89
C THR A 153 -2.24 -14.99 2.01
N VAL A 154 -1.96 -16.28 2.09
CA VAL A 154 -2.52 -17.20 3.09
C VAL A 154 -1.40 -18.02 3.69
N THR A 155 -1.40 -18.16 5.02
CA THR A 155 -0.51 -19.07 5.75
C THR A 155 -1.34 -20.18 6.37
N SER A 156 -1.15 -21.40 5.88
CA SER A 156 -1.96 -22.57 6.23
C SER A 156 -1.17 -23.86 6.13
N LYS A 157 -1.76 -24.94 6.63
CA LYS A 157 -1.30 -26.31 6.43
C LYS A 157 -2.49 -27.24 6.34
N ASP A 158 -2.19 -28.47 5.96
CA ASP A 158 -3.13 -29.56 5.95
C ASP A 158 -3.19 -30.25 7.34
N GLN A 159 -4.02 -31.28 7.48
CA GLN A 159 -4.16 -32.07 8.71
C GLN A 159 -2.86 -32.78 9.14
N GLY A 160 -1.93 -32.98 8.21
CA GLY A 160 -0.59 -33.48 8.50
C GLY A 160 -0.44 -35.00 8.48
N TRP A 161 -1.45 -35.73 7.99
CA TRP A 161 -1.45 -37.17 7.83
C TRP A 161 -2.44 -37.58 6.72
N SER A 162 -2.17 -38.71 6.07
CA SER A 162 -3.04 -39.34 5.05
C SER A 162 -2.55 -40.77 4.82
N TRP A 163 -3.41 -41.68 4.39
CA TRP A 163 -3.02 -43.05 4.02
C TRP A 163 -2.33 -43.12 2.64
N ASP A 164 -2.49 -42.09 1.82
CA ASP A 164 -1.89 -42.01 0.48
C ASP A 164 -0.46 -41.47 0.53
N ASN A 165 0.46 -42.26 1.09
CA ASN A 165 1.85 -41.86 1.33
C ASN A 165 2.59 -41.37 0.06
N HIS A 166 2.20 -41.83 -1.12
CA HIS A 166 2.80 -41.44 -2.40
C HIS A 166 2.66 -39.94 -2.72
N PHE A 167 1.64 -39.27 -2.16
CA PHE A 167 1.39 -37.85 -2.41
C PHE A 167 1.88 -36.93 -1.29
N HIS A 168 2.37 -37.48 -0.17
CA HIS A 168 2.83 -36.70 0.98
C HIS A 168 3.89 -35.69 0.57
N GLY A 169 3.76 -34.46 1.09
CA GLY A 169 4.72 -33.40 0.80
C GLY A 169 4.57 -32.76 -0.59
N THR A 170 3.64 -33.26 -1.42
CA THR A 170 3.30 -32.68 -2.73
C THR A 170 1.99 -31.88 -2.66
N TYR A 171 1.66 -31.16 -3.74
CA TYR A 171 0.34 -30.52 -3.87
C TYR A 171 -0.71 -31.43 -4.52
N TYR A 172 -0.31 -32.61 -4.99
CA TYR A 172 -1.21 -33.54 -5.64
C TYR A 172 -2.10 -34.24 -4.61
N ASN A 173 -3.33 -34.54 -5.01
CA ASN A 173 -4.32 -35.21 -4.18
C ASN A 173 -4.58 -34.55 -2.82
N SER A 174 -4.30 -33.25 -2.70
CA SER A 174 -4.64 -32.48 -1.51
C SER A 174 -6.08 -32.01 -1.60
N HIS A 175 -6.84 -32.26 -0.54
CA HIS A 175 -8.25 -31.93 -0.45
C HIS A 175 -8.52 -30.76 0.49
N THR A 176 -7.52 -29.92 0.75
CA THR A 176 -7.67 -28.62 1.40
C THR A 176 -7.17 -27.50 0.50
N TRP A 177 -8.00 -26.49 0.27
CA TRP A 177 -7.72 -25.39 -0.66
C TRP A 177 -8.39 -24.09 -0.23
N PHE A 178 -8.10 -23.03 -0.97
CA PHE A 178 -8.70 -21.71 -0.81
C PHE A 178 -9.29 -21.24 -2.12
N GLU A 179 -10.40 -20.53 -2.01
CA GLU A 179 -10.99 -19.80 -3.12
C GLU A 179 -11.06 -18.30 -2.81
N VAL A 180 -11.09 -17.51 -3.87
CA VAL A 180 -11.49 -16.10 -3.80
C VAL A 180 -12.88 -15.99 -4.37
N THR A 181 -13.79 -15.48 -3.55
CA THR A 181 -15.18 -15.24 -3.90
C THR A 181 -15.43 -13.74 -3.98
N ILE A 182 -16.10 -13.30 -5.05
CA ILE A 182 -16.42 -11.90 -5.31
C ILE A 182 -17.93 -11.77 -5.42
N TRP A 183 -18.51 -10.84 -4.66
CA TRP A 183 -19.92 -10.51 -4.72
C TRP A 183 -20.12 -9.14 -5.40
N PRO A 184 -21.17 -9.00 -6.22
CA PRO A 184 -21.50 -7.73 -6.86
C PRO A 184 -21.85 -6.67 -5.81
N ALA A 185 -21.76 -5.41 -6.22
CA ALA A 185 -22.17 -4.30 -5.37
C ALA A 185 -23.66 -4.37 -5.05
N ASP A 186 -24.03 -3.94 -3.85
CA ASP A 186 -25.42 -3.92 -3.40
C ASP A 186 -26.22 -2.89 -4.22
N SER A 187 -26.99 -3.34 -5.20
CA SER A 187 -27.89 -2.51 -6.00
C SER A 187 -29.26 -2.28 -5.34
N GLY A 188 -29.47 -2.73 -4.11
CA GLY A 188 -30.79 -2.78 -3.48
C GLY A 188 -31.22 -1.47 -2.83
N HIS A 189 -32.38 -0.97 -3.23
CA HIS A 189 -33.17 -0.01 -2.44
C HIS A 189 -33.46 -0.58 -1.04
N PRO A 190 -33.39 0.22 0.03
CA PRO A 190 -33.71 -0.26 1.37
C PRO A 190 -35.19 -0.71 1.42
N GLY A 191 -35.43 -2.00 1.71
CA GLY A 191 -36.78 -2.51 2.01
C GLY A 191 -37.27 -3.75 1.25
N GLN A 192 -36.54 -4.28 0.25
CA GLN A 192 -36.92 -5.55 -0.39
C GLN A 192 -36.18 -6.75 0.21
N ALA A 193 -36.91 -7.86 0.40
CA ALA A 193 -36.36 -9.14 0.82
C ALA A 193 -35.29 -9.58 -0.17
N ARG A 194 -34.04 -9.71 0.31
CA ARG A 194 -32.88 -10.07 -0.51
C ARG A 194 -32.93 -11.56 -0.81
N GLU A 195 -33.04 -11.93 -2.09
CA GLU A 195 -32.65 -13.27 -2.50
C GLU A 195 -31.19 -13.55 -2.11
N PRO A 196 -30.83 -14.81 -1.80
CA PRO A 196 -29.45 -15.16 -1.48
C PRO A 196 -28.53 -14.76 -2.64
N ARG A 197 -27.58 -13.87 -2.36
CA ARG A 197 -26.69 -13.30 -3.38
C ARG A 197 -25.82 -14.39 -3.97
N LYS A 198 -25.97 -14.64 -5.27
CA LYS A 198 -25.02 -15.46 -6.03
C LYS A 198 -23.70 -14.68 -6.20
N PRO A 199 -22.55 -15.29 -5.91
CA PRO A 199 -21.27 -14.65 -6.18
C PRO A 199 -21.10 -14.40 -7.68
N LEU A 200 -20.50 -13.27 -8.03
CA LEU A 200 -20.10 -12.94 -9.40
C LEU A 200 -19.04 -13.92 -9.91
N ALA A 201 -18.10 -14.28 -9.04
CA ALA A 201 -17.07 -15.26 -9.31
C ALA A 201 -16.66 -15.98 -8.02
N SER A 202 -16.35 -17.28 -8.12
CA SER A 202 -15.58 -18.02 -7.12
C SER A 202 -14.48 -18.77 -7.83
N ARG A 203 -13.24 -18.66 -7.36
CA ARG A 203 -12.08 -19.26 -8.02
C ARG A 203 -11.11 -19.84 -7.01
N LYS A 204 -10.75 -21.11 -7.18
CA LYS A 204 -9.64 -21.76 -6.47
C LYS A 204 -8.32 -21.07 -6.78
N ILE A 205 -7.60 -20.70 -5.73
CA ILE A 205 -6.32 -19.97 -5.84
C ILE A 205 -5.13 -20.73 -5.26
N ILE A 206 -5.32 -21.49 -4.17
CA ILE A 206 -4.23 -22.11 -3.42
C ILE A 206 -4.68 -23.51 -2.99
N ILE A 207 -3.80 -24.49 -3.05
CA ILE A 207 -3.99 -25.83 -2.50
C ILE A 207 -2.89 -26.07 -1.47
N ASN A 208 -3.22 -26.62 -0.30
CA ASN A 208 -2.22 -26.95 0.70
C ASN A 208 -1.37 -28.15 0.27
N VAL A 209 -0.20 -28.30 0.89
CA VAL A 209 0.61 -29.51 0.72
C VAL A 209 -0.07 -30.69 1.39
N HIS A 210 -0.31 -31.75 0.61
CA HIS A 210 -0.93 -33.00 1.06
C HIS A 210 -0.21 -33.56 2.28
N ALA A 211 -0.97 -33.79 3.36
CA ALA A 211 -0.48 -34.28 4.65
C ALA A 211 0.69 -33.45 5.21
N GLY A 212 0.80 -32.17 4.82
CA GLY A 212 1.86 -31.28 5.25
C GLY A 212 1.68 -30.85 6.71
N LYS A 213 2.68 -31.13 7.57
CA LYS A 213 2.66 -30.73 8.99
C LYS A 213 3.11 -29.30 9.25
N ALA A 214 3.89 -28.73 8.33
CA ALA A 214 4.43 -27.39 8.45
C ALA A 214 3.50 -26.36 7.80
N TYR A 215 3.30 -25.21 8.48
CA TYR A 215 2.65 -24.07 7.87
C TYR A 215 3.47 -23.56 6.69
N LYS A 216 2.79 -23.32 5.57
CA LYS A 216 3.36 -22.67 4.38
C LYS A 216 2.58 -21.40 4.07
N THR A 217 3.31 -20.40 3.60
CA THR A 217 2.73 -19.15 3.11
C THR A 217 2.66 -19.20 1.59
N HIS A 218 1.47 -19.00 1.06
CA HIS A 218 1.18 -18.97 -0.36
C HIS A 218 0.74 -17.56 -0.74
N THR A 219 1.25 -17.06 -1.87
CA THR A 219 0.88 -15.76 -2.42
C THR A 219 0.43 -15.93 -3.87
N VAL A 220 -0.77 -15.42 -4.16
CA VAL A 220 -1.35 -15.41 -5.50
C VAL A 220 -1.68 -13.97 -5.86
N ARG A 221 -1.28 -13.54 -7.06
CA ARG A 221 -1.51 -12.19 -7.55
C ARG A 221 -2.32 -12.25 -8.84
N TRP A 222 -3.42 -11.52 -8.86
CA TRP A 222 -4.23 -11.28 -10.05
C TRP A 222 -3.94 -9.88 -10.58
N SER A 223 -3.80 -9.76 -11.90
CA SER A 223 -3.42 -8.50 -12.56
C SER A 223 -4.49 -7.99 -13.53
N HIS A 224 -4.54 -6.67 -13.69
CA HIS A 224 -5.30 -5.96 -14.71
C HIS A 224 -4.88 -6.37 -16.13
N ASP A 225 -3.63 -6.84 -16.30
CA ASP A 225 -3.06 -7.30 -17.57
C ASP A 225 -2.62 -8.76 -17.49
N ASP A 226 -3.37 -9.55 -16.71
CA ASP A 226 -3.13 -10.98 -16.56
C ASP A 226 -3.18 -11.71 -17.91
N ARG A 227 -2.33 -12.74 -18.05
CA ARG A 227 -2.33 -13.61 -19.24
C ARG A 227 -3.61 -14.43 -19.32
N ASN A 228 -4.19 -14.78 -18.17
CA ASN A 228 -5.48 -15.45 -18.10
C ASN A 228 -6.61 -14.42 -18.34
N GLU A 229 -7.35 -14.60 -19.43
CA GLU A 229 -8.39 -13.66 -19.84
C GLU A 229 -9.52 -13.52 -18.81
N ASP A 230 -9.88 -14.58 -18.10
CA ASP A 230 -10.93 -14.54 -17.09
C ASP A 230 -10.50 -13.73 -15.87
N ILE A 231 -9.26 -13.93 -15.41
CA ILE A 231 -8.69 -13.12 -14.31
C ILE A 231 -8.61 -11.65 -14.74
N ARG A 232 -8.13 -11.40 -15.97
CA ARG A 232 -8.04 -10.06 -16.53
C ARG A 232 -9.40 -9.35 -16.57
N LYS A 233 -10.44 -10.03 -17.08
CA LYS A 233 -11.82 -9.51 -17.12
C LYS A 233 -12.36 -9.27 -15.71
N LEU A 234 -12.12 -10.21 -14.81
CA LEU A 234 -12.58 -10.13 -13.41
C LEU A 234 -11.94 -8.93 -12.70
N VAL A 235 -10.62 -8.78 -12.72
CA VAL A 235 -9.92 -7.64 -12.09
C VAL A 235 -10.40 -6.31 -12.66
N ARG A 236 -10.62 -6.23 -13.98
CA ARG A 236 -11.16 -5.01 -14.64
C ARG A 236 -12.60 -4.68 -14.25
N SER A 237 -13.38 -5.67 -13.85
CA SER A 237 -14.77 -5.49 -13.39
C SER A 237 -14.88 -5.06 -11.92
N ILE A 238 -13.84 -5.25 -11.11
CA ILE A 238 -13.89 -4.93 -9.68
C ILE A 238 -13.91 -3.41 -9.46
N HIS A 239 -14.88 -2.94 -8.69
CA HIS A 239 -15.05 -1.54 -8.33
C HIS A 239 -15.62 -1.39 -6.92
N GLY A 240 -15.76 -0.13 -6.46
CA GLY A 240 -16.32 0.18 -5.15
C GLY A 240 -17.73 -0.38 -4.95
N GLY A 241 -18.04 -0.75 -3.71
CA GLY A 241 -19.29 -1.40 -3.31
C GLY A 241 -19.29 -2.93 -3.42
N MET A 242 -18.33 -3.53 -4.14
CA MET A 242 -18.20 -4.99 -4.21
C MET A 242 -17.54 -5.57 -2.96
N ARG A 243 -17.80 -6.86 -2.70
CA ARG A 243 -17.20 -7.61 -1.60
C ARG A 243 -16.26 -8.67 -2.15
N VAL A 244 -15.10 -8.84 -1.52
CA VAL A 244 -14.09 -9.85 -1.87
C VAL A 244 -13.77 -10.65 -0.61
N ALA A 245 -13.77 -11.98 -0.70
CA ALA A 245 -13.38 -12.83 0.41
C ALA A 245 -12.45 -13.96 -0.02
N ILE A 246 -11.58 -14.37 0.90
CA ILE A 246 -10.88 -15.64 0.86
C ILE A 246 -11.71 -16.65 1.65
N THR A 247 -12.13 -17.73 1.00
CA THR A 247 -12.84 -18.85 1.63
C THR A 247 -11.91 -20.05 1.77
N ALA A 248 -12.04 -20.77 2.87
CA ALA A 248 -11.24 -21.96 3.17
C ALA A 248 -12.09 -23.23 2.99
N TRP A 249 -11.49 -24.28 2.43
CA TRP A 249 -12.18 -25.50 2.06
C TRP A 249 -11.42 -26.74 2.51
N ALA A 250 -12.20 -27.77 2.84
CA ALA A 250 -11.79 -29.16 3.04
C ALA A 250 -12.88 -30.07 2.45
N LEU A 251 -12.52 -31.12 1.71
CA LEU A 251 -13.53 -31.95 1.00
C LEU A 251 -14.05 -33.16 1.79
N TYR A 252 -13.26 -33.71 2.71
CA TYR A 252 -13.57 -35.00 3.32
C TYR A 252 -13.50 -34.95 4.86
N PRO A 253 -14.17 -35.86 5.59
CA PRO A 253 -14.30 -35.78 7.05
C PRO A 253 -12.98 -35.76 7.81
N ALA A 254 -11.99 -36.51 7.31
CA ALA A 254 -10.65 -36.62 7.90
C ALA A 254 -9.70 -35.49 7.48
N TRP A 255 -10.13 -34.60 6.59
CA TRP A 255 -9.33 -33.49 6.08
C TRP A 255 -9.65 -32.22 6.84
N GLU A 256 -8.59 -31.52 7.25
CA GLU A 256 -8.67 -30.28 8.01
C GLU A 256 -7.74 -29.25 7.38
N ASN A 257 -8.30 -28.12 6.98
CA ASN A 257 -7.54 -26.95 6.55
C ASN A 257 -7.26 -26.07 7.77
N ASP A 258 -6.02 -26.09 8.25
CA ASP A 258 -5.57 -25.34 9.41
C ASP A 258 -4.93 -24.03 8.95
N VAL A 259 -5.68 -22.94 9.09
CA VAL A 259 -5.34 -21.61 8.59
C VAL A 259 -4.87 -20.74 9.75
N ARG A 260 -3.67 -20.17 9.63
CA ARG A 260 -3.08 -19.32 10.67
C ARG A 260 -3.32 -17.83 10.43
N SER A 261 -3.20 -17.41 9.17
CA SER A 261 -3.39 -16.02 8.79
C SER A 261 -3.69 -15.88 7.31
N ALA A 262 -4.35 -14.79 6.95
CA ALA A 262 -4.52 -14.40 5.57
C ALA A 262 -4.64 -12.89 5.42
N ARG A 263 -4.37 -12.39 4.23
CA ARG A 263 -4.52 -10.99 3.86
C ARG A 263 -4.83 -10.80 2.38
N ILE A 264 -5.55 -9.73 2.11
CA ILE A 264 -5.88 -9.23 0.78
C ILE A 264 -5.28 -7.84 0.67
N ASP A 265 -4.50 -7.63 -0.38
CA ASP A 265 -3.88 -6.35 -0.73
C ASP A 265 -4.22 -5.99 -2.17
N CYS A 266 -4.10 -4.71 -2.51
CA CYS A 266 -4.20 -4.28 -3.89
C CYS A 266 -3.14 -3.24 -4.26
N GLN A 267 -2.97 -3.09 -5.57
CA GLN A 267 -2.27 -1.94 -6.15
C GLN A 267 -3.26 -1.15 -6.99
N VAL A 268 -3.21 0.17 -6.85
CA VAL A 268 -4.08 1.10 -7.59
C VAL A 268 -3.27 2.19 -8.26
N ASN A 269 -3.79 2.78 -9.35
CA ASN A 269 -3.12 3.91 -9.99
C ASN A 269 -2.91 5.07 -9.01
N ALA A 270 -1.66 5.52 -8.91
CA ALA A 270 -1.28 6.60 -8.01
C ALA A 270 -1.82 7.96 -8.46
N VAL A 271 -1.72 8.21 -9.76
CA VAL A 271 -2.08 9.48 -10.40
C VAL A 271 -3.06 9.16 -11.52
N ARG A 272 -4.24 9.79 -11.49
CA ARG A 272 -5.30 9.55 -12.49
C ARG A 272 -5.60 10.77 -13.36
N LYS A 273 -5.31 11.96 -12.85
CA LYS A 273 -5.48 13.26 -13.50
C LYS A 273 -4.45 14.24 -12.91
N MET A 274 -3.95 15.17 -13.71
CA MET A 274 -2.99 16.21 -13.32
C MET A 274 -3.35 17.56 -13.93
#